data_AF-A0A8T5QQ10-F1
#
_entry.id   AF-A0A8T5QQ10-F1
#
_cell.length_a   1.000
_cell.length_b   1.000
_cell.length_c   1.000
_cell.angle_alpha   90.00
_cell.angle_beta   90.00
_cell.angle_gamma   90.00
#
_symmetry.space_group_name_H-M   'P 1'
#
loop_
_entity.id
_entity.type
_entity.pdbx_description
1 polymer ?
#
loop_
_entity_poly.entity_id
_entity_poly.type
_entity_poly.pdbx_seq_one_letter_code
_entity_poly.pdbx_strand_id
1 'polypeptide(L)'
;MGIYTIRPVRELDELELKELLRNKSITISTHAFDHLGTGQRKLFKETELINTIQRESPRRIFLQENSRYALYYRKKEGYLKLILEIEKNKAVIVSFMNTLEIPR
;
A
#
# COMPACT_ATOMS: atom_id res chain seq x y z
N MET A 1 20.08 9.80 1.89
CA MET A 1 19.17 9.52 0.76
C MET A 1 17.76 9.81 1.23
N GLY A 2 17.15 10.89 0.73
CA GLY A 2 15.86 11.36 1.20
C GLY A 2 14.77 10.35 0.91
N ILE A 3 14.03 9.94 1.93
CA ILE A 3 12.76 9.25 1.79
C ILE A 3 11.87 10.23 1.04
N TYR A 4 11.61 10.00 -0.25
CA TYR A 4 10.65 10.81 -1.00
C TYR A 4 9.26 10.52 -0.43
N THR A 5 8.91 11.23 0.64
CA THR A 5 7.58 11.24 1.23
C THR A 5 6.70 12.02 0.28
N ILE A 6 6.17 11.33 -0.74
CA ILE A 6 5.24 11.96 -1.69
C ILE A 6 4.03 12.45 -0.89
N ARG A 7 3.71 13.73 -1.07
CA ARG A 7 2.71 14.43 -0.27
C ARG A 7 1.31 13.83 -0.49
N PRO A 8 0.52 13.64 0.56
CA PRO A 8 -0.89 13.30 0.40
C PRO A 8 -1.62 14.48 -0.22
N VAL A 9 -2.37 14.22 -1.29
CA VAL A 9 -3.24 15.20 -1.97
C VAL A 9 -4.62 15.18 -1.35
N ARG A 10 -5.14 13.97 -1.07
CA ARG A 10 -6.49 13.77 -0.58
C ARG A 10 -6.56 12.49 0.27
N GLU A 11 -7.28 12.55 1.38
CA GLU A 11 -7.67 11.37 2.15
C GLU A 11 -8.92 10.74 1.52
N LEU A 12 -8.93 9.41 1.40
CA LEU A 12 -10.06 8.64 0.91
C LEU A 12 -10.65 7.81 2.04
N ASP A 13 -11.93 7.50 1.93
CA ASP A 13 -12.57 6.54 2.81
C ASP A 13 -12.45 5.10 2.30
N GLU A 14 -12.87 4.16 3.14
CA GLU A 14 -12.84 2.73 2.82
C GLU A 14 -13.78 2.36 1.66
N LEU A 15 -14.88 3.10 1.49
CA LEU A 15 -15.86 2.84 0.45
C LEU A 15 -15.30 3.21 -0.93
N GLU A 16 -14.69 4.39 -1.03
CA GLU A 16 -13.98 4.83 -2.24
C GLU A 16 -12.88 3.84 -2.62
N LEU A 17 -12.12 3.32 -1.66
CA LEU A 17 -11.11 2.29 -1.93
C LEU A 17 -11.74 0.99 -2.44
N LYS A 18 -12.84 0.52 -1.84
CA LYS A 18 -13.53 -0.69 -2.28
C LYS A 18 -14.07 -0.54 -3.71
N GLU A 19 -14.60 0.63 -4.05
CA GLU A 19 -15.04 0.94 -5.41
C GLU A 19 -13.87 0.95 -6.40
N LEU A 20 -12.74 1.56 -6.02
CA LEU A 20 -11.52 1.56 -6.84
C LEU A 20 -10.99 0.14 -7.09
N LEU A 21 -11.07 -0.74 -6.10
CA LEU A 21 -10.60 -2.12 -6.22
C LEU A 21 -11.64 -3.08 -6.81
N ARG A 22 -12.89 -2.61 -7.00
CA ARG A 22 -13.98 -3.45 -7.51
C ARG A 22 -13.62 -4.00 -8.89
N ASN A 23 -13.74 -5.32 -9.04
CA ASN A 23 -13.44 -6.06 -10.27
C ASN A 23 -11.97 -5.95 -10.75
N LYS A 24 -11.04 -5.53 -9.89
CA LYS A 24 -9.60 -5.48 -10.22
C LYS A 24 -8.87 -6.64 -9.56
N SER A 25 -7.94 -7.25 -10.30
CA SER A 25 -6.99 -8.19 -9.70
C SER A 25 -5.91 -7.42 -8.94
N ILE A 26 -5.52 -7.91 -7.76
CA ILE A 26 -4.43 -7.31 -6.98
C ILE A 26 -3.16 -8.10 -7.31
N THR A 27 -2.13 -7.40 -7.74
CA THR A 27 -0.83 -7.96 -8.11
C THR A 27 0.28 -7.17 -7.41
N ILE A 28 1.47 -7.76 -7.30
CA ILE A 28 2.63 -7.08 -6.74
C ILE A 28 3.61 -6.85 -7.88
N SER A 29 4.14 -5.64 -7.99
CA SER A 29 5.18 -5.34 -8.97
C SER A 29 6.44 -6.13 -8.63
N THR A 30 7.11 -6.69 -9.64
CA THR A 30 8.42 -7.33 -9.46
C THR A 30 9.43 -6.37 -8.81
N HIS A 31 9.29 -5.07 -9.10
CA HIS A 31 10.12 -4.01 -8.54
C HIS A 31 9.73 -3.59 -7.12
N ALA A 32 8.57 -4.01 -6.60
CA ALA A 32 8.17 -3.71 -5.22
C ALA A 32 9.13 -4.33 -4.20
N PHE A 33 9.83 -5.39 -4.61
CA PHE A 33 10.85 -6.04 -3.80
C PHE A 33 12.26 -5.45 -3.98
N ASP A 34 12.48 -4.57 -4.96
CA ASP A 34 13.82 -4.03 -5.26
C ASP A 34 14.33 -3.08 -4.19
N HIS A 35 13.41 -2.39 -3.50
CA HIS A 35 13.75 -1.53 -2.35
C HIS A 35 13.86 -2.28 -1.02
N LEU A 36 13.58 -3.59 -1.01
CA LEU A 36 13.59 -4.41 0.19
C LEU A 36 14.90 -5.19 0.28
N GLY A 37 15.64 -4.97 1.37
CA GLY A 37 16.75 -5.85 1.73
C GLY A 37 16.28 -7.31 1.79
N THR A 38 17.18 -8.25 1.51
CA THR A 38 16.93 -9.69 1.43
C THR A 38 16.18 -10.27 2.63
N GLY A 39 16.29 -9.65 3.82
CA GLY A 39 15.53 -10.00 5.02
C GLY A 39 14.03 -9.64 4.97
N GLN A 40 13.65 -8.49 4.41
CA GLN A 40 12.24 -8.08 4.30
C GLN A 40 11.50 -8.87 3.21
N ARG A 41 12.20 -9.30 2.16
CA ARG A 41 11.67 -10.22 1.12
C ARG A 41 11.21 -11.56 1.68
N LYS A 42 11.82 -12.05 2.77
CA LYS A 42 11.44 -13.31 3.43
C LYS A 42 10.25 -13.16 4.39
N LEU A 43 10.04 -11.97 4.94
CA LEU A 43 9.02 -11.72 5.95
C LEU A 43 7.64 -11.49 5.33
N PHE A 44 7.56 -10.84 4.17
CA PHE A 44 6.30 -10.58 3.49
C PHE A 44 6.15 -11.49 2.27
N LYS A 45 5.31 -12.52 2.41
CA LYS A 45 4.88 -13.32 1.26
C LYS A 45 3.87 -12.51 0.47
N GLU A 46 3.94 -12.55 -0.86
CA GLU A 46 3.01 -11.86 -1.76
C GLU A 46 1.54 -12.06 -1.37
N THR A 47 1.20 -13.29 -0.99
CA THR A 47 -0.14 -13.68 -0.55
C THR A 47 -0.59 -12.95 0.72
N GLU A 48 0.31 -12.60 1.63
CA GLU A 48 -0.02 -11.89 2.87
C GLU A 48 -0.38 -10.43 2.62
N LEU A 49 0.32 -9.77 1.70
CA LEU A 49 0.02 -8.39 1.30
C LEU A 49 -1.33 -8.31 0.59
N ILE A 50 -1.59 -9.24 -0.34
CA ILE A 50 -2.88 -9.35 -1.03
C ILE A 50 -4.00 -9.62 -0.03
N ASN A 51 -3.80 -10.59 0.88
CA ASN A 51 -4.76 -10.90 1.93
C ASN A 51 -5.03 -9.70 2.85
N THR A 52 -4.00 -8.91 3.18
CA THR A 52 -4.16 -7.69 3.99
C THR A 52 -5.10 -6.71 3.31
N ILE A 53 -4.92 -6.45 2.01
CA ILE A 53 -5.80 -5.52 1.26
C ILE A 53 -7.23 -6.05 1.16
N GLN A 54 -7.40 -7.37 1.01
CA GLN A 54 -8.73 -7.96 0.83
C GLN A 54 -9.51 -8.16 2.13
N ARG A 55 -8.82 -8.39 3.26
CA ARG A 55 -9.45 -8.84 4.51
C ARG A 55 -9.39 -7.82 5.64
N GLU A 56 -8.40 -6.93 5.63
CA GLU A 56 -8.24 -5.92 6.66
C GLU A 56 -8.76 -4.57 6.14
N SER A 57 -9.30 -3.76 7.05
CA SER A 57 -9.66 -2.38 6.74
C SER A 57 -8.46 -1.46 7.02
N PRO A 58 -8.00 -0.67 6.03
CA PRO A 58 -6.94 0.32 6.27
C PRO A 58 -7.44 1.37 7.26
N ARG A 59 -6.54 1.82 8.14
CA ARG A 59 -6.81 2.89 9.10
C ARG A 59 -6.90 4.26 8.44
N ARG A 60 -6.09 4.49 7.41
CA ARG A 60 -6.09 5.69 6.57
C ARG A 60 -5.69 5.36 5.15
N ILE A 61 -6.22 6.12 4.20
CA ILE A 61 -5.98 5.97 2.77
C ILE A 61 -5.70 7.35 2.21
N PHE A 62 -4.59 7.51 1.48
CA PHE A 62 -4.25 8.79 0.86
C PHE A 62 -3.98 8.62 -0.63
N LEU A 63 -4.58 9.47 -1.46
CA LEU A 63 -4.10 9.72 -2.82
C LEU A 63 -2.85 10.60 -2.74
N GLN A 64 -1.80 10.20 -3.43
CA GLN A 64 -0.52 10.89 -3.50
C GLN A 64 -0.41 11.67 -4.82
N GLU A 65 0.46 12.68 -4.87
CA GLU A 65 0.65 13.55 -6.06
C GLU A 65 1.01 12.77 -7.34
N ASN A 66 1.66 11.63 -7.21
CA ASN A 66 1.99 10.74 -8.32
C ASN A 66 0.84 9.80 -8.74
N SER A 67 -0.40 10.11 -8.35
CA SER A 67 -1.59 9.30 -8.63
C SER A 67 -1.56 7.88 -8.05
N ARG A 68 -0.75 7.67 -7.01
CA ARG A 68 -0.71 6.41 -6.25
C ARG A 68 -1.48 6.54 -4.95
N TYR A 69 -1.88 5.40 -4.40
CA TYR A 69 -2.64 5.31 -3.16
C TYR A 69 -1.77 4.75 -2.05
N ALA A 70 -1.63 5.48 -0.95
CA ALA A 70 -0.98 5.03 0.26
C ALA A 70 -2.02 4.53 1.26
N LEU A 71 -1.98 3.23 1.54
CA LEU A 71 -2.83 2.55 2.51
C LEU A 71 -2.05 2.30 3.79
N TYR A 72 -2.65 2.60 4.94
CA TYR A 72 -2.02 2.40 6.24
C TYR A 72 -2.82 1.39 7.06
N TYR A 73 -2.27 0.20 7.25
CA TYR A 73 -2.87 -0.86 8.07
C TYR A 73 -2.25 -0.89 9.45
N ARG A 74 -3.06 -1.00 10.51
CA ARG A 74 -2.53 -1.13 11.88
C ARG A 74 -1.94 -2.52 12.08
N LYS A 75 -0.68 -2.60 12.52
CA LYS A 75 -0.02 -3.84 12.94
C LYS A 75 0.42 -3.71 14.40
N LYS A 76 0.92 -4.79 15.01
CA LYS A 76 1.28 -4.82 16.44
C LYS A 76 2.27 -3.71 16.85
N GLU A 77 3.28 -3.47 16.04
CA GLU A 77 4.38 -2.53 16.34
C GLU A 77 4.30 -1.21 15.56
N GLY A 78 3.17 -0.88 14.94
CA GLY A 78 3.02 0.35 14.16
C GLY A 78 2.02 0.19 13.02
N TYR A 79 2.45 0.59 11.82
CA TYR A 79 1.63 0.57 10.62
C TYR A 79 2.37 -0.07 9.46
N LEU A 80 1.66 -0.91 8.70
CA LEU A 80 2.09 -1.35 7.39
C LEU A 80 1.56 -0.34 6.37
N LYS A 81 2.46 0.40 5.75
CA LYS A 81 2.17 1.28 4.62
C LYS A 81 2.30 0.50 3.32
N LEU A 82 1.21 0.41 2.55
CA LEU A 82 1.20 -0.13 1.19
C LEU A 82 1.01 1.00 0.19
N ILE A 83 1.80 0.99 -0.89
CA ILE A 83 1.63 1.89 -2.02
C ILE A 83 1.02 1.10 -3.17
N LEU A 84 -0.19 1.50 -3.57
CA LEU A 84 -0.94 0.95 -4.68
C LEU A 84 -0.92 1.88 -5.88
N GLU A 85 -0.79 1.30 -7.05
CA GLU A 85 -1.05 1.93 -8.34
C GLU A 85 -2.29 1.27 -8.94
N ILE A 86 -3.31 2.08 -9.26
CA ILE A 86 -4.57 1.58 -9.80
C ILE A 86 -4.53 1.72 -11.31
N GLU A 87 -4.49 0.58 -12.00
CA GLU A 87 -4.58 0.50 -13.46
C GLU A 87 -6.00 0.14 -13.90
N LYS A 88 -6.26 0.13 -15.22
CA LYS A 88 -7.59 -0.14 -15.78
C LYS A 88 -8.20 -1.47 -15.29
N ASN A 89 -7.40 -2.54 -15.24
CA ASN A 89 -7.88 -3.91 -14.92
C ASN A 89 -7.29 -4.52 -13.64
N LYS A 90 -6.28 -3.88 -13.03
CA LYS A 90 -5.57 -4.41 -11.88
C LYS A 90 -5.15 -3.31 -10.92
N ALA A 91 -4.94 -3.67 -9.67
CA ALA A 91 -4.26 -2.86 -8.67
C ALA A 91 -2.88 -3.47 -8.44
N VAL A 92 -1.84 -2.66 -8.54
CA VAL A 92 -0.45 -3.10 -8.41
C VAL A 92 0.12 -2.54 -7.11
N ILE A 93 0.56 -3.41 -6.21
CA ILE A 93 1.36 -3.00 -5.06
C ILE A 93 2.76 -2.67 -5.58
N VAL A 94 3.08 -1.38 -5.57
CA VAL A 94 4.36 -0.85 -6.07
C VAL A 94 5.43 -0.86 -5.00
N SER A 95 5.05 -0.69 -3.74
CA SER A 95 5.99 -0.69 -2.62
C SER A 95 5.24 -0.93 -1.32
N PHE A 96 5.94 -1.41 -0.31
CA PHE A 96 5.43 -1.47 1.05
C PHE A 96 6.54 -1.20 2.07
N MET A 97 6.16 -0.76 3.26
CA MET A 97 7.09 -0.53 4.37
C MET A 97 6.37 -0.54 5.71
N ASN A 98 7.07 -0.95 6.76
CA ASN A 98 6.61 -0.72 8.12
C ASN A 98 6.99 0.71 8.55
N THR A 99 6.07 1.42 9.17
CA THR A 99 6.27 2.78 9.72
C THR A 99 5.65 2.87 11.10
N LEU A 100 6.23 3.67 11.98
CA LEU A 100 5.69 3.88 13.32
C LEU A 100 4.53 4.91 13.30
N GLU A 101 4.51 5.77 12.29
CA GLU A 101 3.60 6.91 12.23
C GLU A 101 2.87 6.99 10.88
N ILE A 102 1.64 7.52 10.92
CA ILE A 102 0.89 7.95 9.74
C ILE A 102 1.09 9.47 9.61
N PRO A 103 1.39 10.01 8.41
CA PRO A 103 1.44 11.44 8.18
C PRO A 103 0.16 12.13 8.68
N ARG A 104 0.34 13.26 9.37
CA ARG A 104 -0.77 14.08 9.88
C ARG A 104 -1.36 14.95 8.80
#